data_AF-A0A1H3RHN8-F1
#
_entry.id   AF-A0A1H3RHN8-F1
#
_cell.length_a   1.000
_cell.length_b   1.000
_cell.length_c   1.000
_cell.angle_alpha   90.00
_cell.angle_beta   90.00
_cell.angle_gamma   90.00
#
_symmetry.space_group_name_H-M   'P 1'
#
loop_
_entity.id
_entity.type
_entity.pdbx_description
1 polymer ?
#
loop_
_entity_poly.entity_id
_entity_poly.type
_entity_poly.pdbx_seq_one_letter_code
_entity_poly.pdbx_strand_id
1 'polypeptide(L)'
;MKRREESLCCCHYVAFPVCNAPTGPRRVTNEIYYALSDGQKLIYTNSDGLQEYGTTQILSPNQVSCINLFVNGVLQLPIAYRVEEGQLTLLINEAPVKGAPITLQFITIY
;
A
#
# COMPACT_ATOMS: atom_id res chain seq x y z
N MET A 1 2.15 67.58 5.96
CA MET A 1 2.13 66.28 5.25
C MET A 1 3.30 65.45 5.78
N LYS A 2 3.08 64.67 6.85
CA LYS A 2 4.08 63.80 7.47
C LYS A 2 3.43 62.42 7.66
N ARG A 3 4.19 61.39 7.31
CA ARG A 3 3.82 59.98 7.13
C ARG A 3 3.04 59.39 8.31
N ARG A 4 2.04 58.56 8.00
CA ARG A 4 1.39 57.64 8.92
C ARG A 4 2.40 56.56 9.34
N GLU A 5 2.59 56.37 10.64
CA GLU A 5 3.23 55.18 11.21
C GLU A 5 2.22 54.03 11.13
N GLU A 6 2.55 53.00 10.35
CA GLU A 6 1.83 51.72 10.35
C GLU A 6 2.30 50.91 11.56
N SER A 7 1.40 50.76 12.53
CA SER A 7 1.59 49.94 13.72
C SER A 7 1.77 48.47 13.30
N LEU A 8 3.00 47.96 13.40
CA LEU A 8 3.30 46.53 13.25
C LEU A 8 2.51 45.74 14.31
N CYS A 9 1.46 45.04 13.88
CA CYS A 9 0.81 44.03 14.68
C CYS A 9 1.74 42.81 14.77
N CYS A 10 2.20 42.51 15.98
CA CYS A 10 3.13 41.44 16.29
C CYS A 10 2.45 40.07 16.14
N CYS A 11 2.41 39.51 14.93
CA CYS A 11 2.08 38.10 14.72
C CYS A 11 3.27 37.25 15.19
N HIS A 12 3.15 36.66 16.39
CA HIS A 12 4.08 35.62 16.84
C HIS A 12 3.96 34.41 15.91
N TYR A 13 4.91 34.28 14.98
CA TYR A 13 5.12 33.07 14.20
C TYR A 13 5.55 31.96 15.17
N VAL A 14 4.63 31.07 15.53
CA VAL A 14 5.01 29.81 16.17
C VAL A 14 5.74 28.98 15.12
N ALA A 15 7.05 28.80 15.30
CA ALA A 15 7.83 27.91 14.46
C ALA A 15 7.31 26.49 14.67
N PHE A 16 6.63 25.94 13.66
CA PHE A 16 6.37 24.50 13.60
C PHE A 16 7.72 23.77 13.68
N PRO A 17 7.82 22.65 14.40
CA PRO A 17 9.06 21.88 14.45
C PRO A 17 9.47 21.53 13.01
N VAL A 18 10.69 21.94 12.64
CA VAL A 18 11.30 21.55 11.37
C VAL A 18 11.52 20.04 11.45
N CYS A 19 10.62 19.26 10.87
CA CYS A 19 10.86 17.84 10.67
C CYS A 19 12.05 17.73 9.72
N ASN A 20 13.21 17.33 10.23
CA ASN A 20 14.39 17.03 9.42
C ASN A 20 14.08 15.81 8.54
N ALA A 21 13.43 16.05 7.39
CA ALA A 21 13.17 15.01 6.41
C ALA A 21 14.50 14.57 5.79
N PRO A 22 14.71 13.26 5.57
CA PRO A 22 15.91 12.80 4.88
C PRO A 22 15.96 13.41 3.47
N THR A 23 17.07 14.07 3.18
CA THR A 23 17.31 14.73 1.89
C THR A 23 17.99 13.75 0.94
N GLY A 24 17.24 13.18 0.00
CA GLY A 24 17.75 12.29 -1.05
C GLY A 24 16.72 11.25 -1.51
N PRO A 25 16.91 10.62 -2.68
CA PRO A 25 16.05 9.53 -3.12
C PRO A 25 16.16 8.34 -2.16
N ARG A 26 15.01 7.84 -1.69
CA ARG A 26 14.94 6.62 -0.88
C ARG A 26 15.01 5.39 -1.78
N ARG A 27 15.63 4.32 -1.26
CA ARG A 27 15.60 3.02 -1.94
C ARG A 27 14.20 2.44 -1.78
N VAL A 28 13.71 1.82 -2.86
CA VAL A 28 12.39 1.17 -2.89
C VAL A 28 12.54 -0.20 -3.52
N THR A 29 11.90 -1.21 -2.94
CA THR A 29 11.72 -2.53 -3.56
C THR A 29 10.25 -2.77 -3.87
N ASN A 30 10.01 -3.59 -4.90
CA ASN A 30 8.69 -4.00 -5.34
C ASN A 30 8.67 -5.52 -5.50
N GLU A 31 7.86 -6.20 -4.69
CA GLU A 31 7.64 -7.64 -4.81
C GLU A 31 6.19 -7.91 -5.16
N ILE A 32 5.96 -8.91 -6.01
CA ILE A 32 4.63 -9.24 -6.54
C ILE A 32 4.33 -10.68 -6.20
N TYR A 33 3.23 -10.91 -5.50
CA TYR A 33 2.57 -12.20 -5.40
C TYR A 33 1.45 -12.25 -6.44
N TYR A 34 1.37 -13.37 -7.17
CA TYR A 34 0.38 -13.57 -8.22
C TYR A 34 -0.29 -14.93 -8.07
N ALA A 35 -1.62 -14.95 -8.13
CA ALA A 35 -2.43 -16.16 -8.14
C ALA A 35 -3.58 -16.03 -9.14
N LEU A 36 -4.23 -17.15 -9.46
CA LEU A 36 -5.44 -17.19 -10.27
C LEU A 36 -6.62 -17.61 -9.39
N SER A 37 -7.74 -16.89 -9.50
CA SER A 37 -8.97 -17.30 -8.85
C SER A 37 -9.50 -18.60 -9.45
N ASP A 38 -10.01 -19.50 -8.62
CA ASP A 38 -10.73 -20.70 -9.05
C ASP A 38 -12.24 -20.47 -9.21
N GLY A 39 -12.71 -19.24 -8.92
CA GLY A 39 -14.12 -18.86 -8.95
C GLY A 39 -14.88 -19.11 -7.65
N GLN A 40 -14.22 -19.60 -6.60
CA GLN A 40 -14.87 -20.00 -5.35
C GLN A 40 -14.14 -19.52 -4.10
N LYS A 41 -12.81 -19.47 -4.12
CA LYS A 41 -11.99 -19.07 -2.98
C LYS A 41 -12.06 -17.57 -2.71
N LEU A 42 -12.07 -17.23 -1.42
CA LEU A 42 -11.81 -15.88 -0.89
C LEU A 42 -10.51 -15.81 -0.08
N ILE A 43 -9.87 -16.96 0.15
CA ILE A 43 -8.62 -17.07 0.90
C ILE A 43 -7.56 -17.62 -0.05
N TYR A 44 -6.44 -16.90 -0.15
CA TYR A 44 -5.29 -17.25 -0.95
C TYR A 44 -4.08 -17.40 -0.03
N THR A 45 -3.24 -18.38 -0.32
CA THR A 45 -2.08 -18.73 0.48
C THR A 45 -0.82 -18.81 -0.38
N ASN A 46 0.34 -19.01 0.25
CA ASN A 46 1.59 -19.16 -0.48
C ASN A 46 1.57 -20.30 -1.52
N SER A 47 0.78 -21.36 -1.29
CA SER A 47 0.66 -22.47 -2.25
C SER A 47 -0.16 -22.13 -3.49
N ASP A 48 -1.00 -21.09 -3.45
CA ASP A 48 -1.74 -20.62 -4.61
C ASP A 48 -0.89 -19.68 -5.50
N GLY A 49 0.28 -19.25 -5.01
CA GLY A 49 1.18 -18.34 -5.72
C GLY A 49 1.88 -18.99 -6.91
N LEU A 50 1.94 -18.28 -8.04
CA LEU A 50 2.61 -18.70 -9.27
C LEU A 50 4.00 -18.07 -9.38
N GLN A 51 5.03 -18.91 -9.24
CA GLN A 51 6.44 -18.48 -9.21
C GLN A 51 6.92 -17.80 -10.51
N GLU A 52 6.31 -18.12 -11.66
CA GLU A 52 6.67 -17.54 -12.95
C GLU A 52 6.32 -16.04 -13.08
N TYR A 53 5.49 -15.50 -12.17
CA TYR A 53 5.06 -14.10 -12.18
C TYR A 53 5.58 -13.29 -10.98
N GLY A 54 6.39 -13.87 -10.09
CA GLY A 54 6.96 -13.16 -8.94
C GLY A 54 7.29 -14.06 -7.76
N THR A 55 7.07 -13.55 -6.54
CA THR A 55 7.21 -14.33 -5.31
C THR A 55 5.97 -15.18 -5.06
N THR A 56 6.17 -16.35 -4.47
CA THR A 56 5.06 -17.17 -3.96
C THR A 56 4.71 -16.83 -2.52
N GLN A 57 5.51 -15.98 -1.86
CA GLN A 57 5.31 -15.63 -0.45
C GLN A 57 4.44 -14.38 -0.32
N ILE A 58 3.36 -14.49 0.44
CA ILE A 58 2.58 -13.36 0.93
C ILE A 58 3.31 -12.82 2.16
N LEU A 59 3.91 -11.63 2.01
CA LEU A 59 4.72 -11.01 3.07
C LEU A 59 3.86 -10.47 4.21
N SER A 60 4.45 -10.43 5.41
CA SER A 60 3.81 -9.81 6.57
C SER A 60 3.64 -8.29 6.36
N PRO A 61 2.47 -7.70 6.68
CA PRO A 61 2.29 -6.24 6.63
C PRO A 61 3.28 -5.44 7.47
N ASN A 62 3.88 -6.07 8.49
CA ASN A 62 4.88 -5.42 9.35
C ASN A 62 6.27 -5.32 8.70
N GLN A 63 6.50 -6.03 7.58
CA GLN A 63 7.79 -6.06 6.88
C GLN A 63 7.85 -5.12 5.67
N VAL A 64 6.72 -4.51 5.31
CA VAL A 64 6.55 -3.72 4.08
C VAL A 64 5.94 -2.36 4.41
N SER A 65 6.10 -1.39 3.51
CA SER A 65 5.57 -0.04 3.70
C SER A 65 4.14 0.08 3.19
N CYS A 66 3.85 -0.51 2.03
CA CYS A 66 2.53 -0.49 1.41
C CYS A 66 2.19 -1.85 0.81
N ILE A 67 0.89 -2.16 0.79
CA ILE A 67 0.35 -3.33 0.10
C ILE A 67 -0.81 -2.87 -0.78
N ASN A 68 -0.74 -3.19 -2.06
CA ASN A 68 -1.84 -2.96 -3.00
C ASN A 68 -2.37 -4.30 -3.50
N LEU A 69 -3.68 -4.51 -3.42
CA LEU A 69 -4.35 -5.66 -4.03
C LEU A 69 -5.00 -5.23 -5.34
N PHE A 70 -4.75 -5.99 -6.41
CA PHE A 70 -5.46 -5.88 -7.68
C PHE A 70 -6.22 -7.18 -7.93
N VAL A 71 -7.53 -7.06 -8.15
CA VAL A 71 -8.39 -8.18 -8.56
C VAL A 71 -8.80 -7.93 -10.00
N ASN A 72 -8.43 -8.84 -10.89
CA ASN A 72 -8.62 -8.70 -12.33
C ASN A 72 -8.10 -7.36 -12.88
N GLY A 73 -6.96 -6.90 -12.36
CA GLY A 73 -6.33 -5.63 -12.74
C GLY A 73 -6.91 -4.37 -12.08
N VAL A 74 -7.97 -4.49 -11.26
CA VAL A 74 -8.59 -3.34 -10.57
C VAL A 74 -8.07 -3.23 -9.14
N LEU A 75 -7.54 -2.06 -8.77
CA LEU A 75 -7.08 -1.76 -7.41
C LEU A 75 -8.24 -1.86 -6.42
N GLN A 76 -8.04 -2.66 -5.37
CA GLN A 76 -8.98 -2.86 -4.29
C GLN A 76 -8.66 -1.93 -3.12
N LEU A 77 -9.70 -1.44 -2.44
CA LEU A 77 -9.55 -0.62 -1.24
C LEU A 77 -9.04 -1.48 -0.07
N PRO A 78 -8.25 -0.94 0.86
CA PRO A 78 -7.73 -1.68 2.02
C PRO A 78 -8.81 -2.32 2.92
N ILE A 79 -10.04 -1.80 2.90
CA ILE A 79 -11.16 -2.38 3.66
C ILE A 79 -11.71 -3.68 3.03
N ALA A 80 -11.43 -3.91 1.75
CA ALA A 80 -11.95 -5.06 1.01
C ALA A 80 -11.09 -6.33 1.18
N TYR A 81 -9.98 -6.25 1.91
CA TYR A 81 -9.10 -7.40 2.14
C TYR A 81 -8.28 -7.28 3.42
N ARG A 82 -7.82 -8.42 3.92
CA ARG A 82 -6.86 -8.53 5.02
C ARG A 82 -5.65 -9.33 4.52
N VAL A 83 -4.46 -8.86 4.87
CA VAL A 83 -3.21 -9.58 4.60
C VAL A 83 -2.57 -9.95 5.93
N GLU A 84 -2.15 -11.19 6.02
CA GLU A 84 -1.36 -11.76 7.10
C GLU A 84 -0.18 -12.51 6.46
N GLU A 85 0.85 -12.81 7.24
CA GLU A 85 1.98 -13.57 6.73
C GLU A 85 1.49 -14.92 6.19
N GLY A 86 1.73 -15.17 4.90
CA GLY A 86 1.30 -16.38 4.21
C GLY A 86 -0.16 -16.43 3.76
N GLN A 87 -0.98 -15.40 4.02
CA GLN A 87 -2.41 -15.43 3.73
C GLN A 87 -2.99 -14.08 3.30
N LEU A 88 -3.78 -14.10 2.22
CA LEU A 88 -4.67 -13.03 1.79
C LEU A 88 -6.12 -13.48 1.98
N THR A 89 -6.93 -12.69 2.66
CA THR A 89 -8.37 -12.91 2.82
C THR A 89 -9.14 -11.77 2.17
N LEU A 90 -9.97 -12.07 1.18
CA LEU A 90 -10.88 -11.13 0.56
C LEU A 90 -12.11 -10.96 1.46
N LEU A 91 -12.44 -9.72 1.82
CA LEU A 91 -13.55 -9.33 2.69
C LEU A 91 -14.73 -8.83 1.86
N ILE A 92 -15.04 -9.56 0.79
CA ILE A 92 -16.14 -9.28 -0.15
C ILE A 92 -17.09 -10.47 -0.18
N ASN A 93 -18.30 -10.24 -0.69
CA ASN A 93 -19.36 -11.25 -0.64
C ASN A 93 -19.21 -12.35 -1.69
N GLU A 94 -18.54 -12.05 -2.81
CA GLU A 94 -18.45 -12.95 -3.97
C GLU A 94 -16.99 -13.16 -4.37
N ALA A 95 -16.66 -14.41 -4.70
CA ALA A 95 -15.33 -14.76 -5.17
C ALA A 95 -15.07 -14.15 -6.56
N PRO A 96 -13.82 -13.71 -6.84
CA PRO A 96 -13.46 -13.28 -8.19
C PRO A 96 -13.71 -14.39 -9.21
N VAL A 97 -14.14 -14.04 -10.42
CA VAL A 97 -14.43 -15.03 -11.48
C VAL A 97 -13.26 -15.98 -11.73
N LYS A 98 -13.55 -17.23 -12.11
CA LYS A 98 -12.51 -18.22 -12.39
C LYS A 98 -11.53 -17.71 -13.46
N GLY A 99 -10.24 -17.85 -13.19
CA GLY A 99 -9.16 -17.34 -14.02
C GLY A 99 -8.85 -15.85 -13.83
N ALA A 100 -9.58 -15.12 -12.98
CA ALA A 100 -9.25 -13.74 -12.66
C ALA A 100 -7.88 -13.67 -11.98
N PRO A 101 -6.97 -12.80 -12.46
CA PRO A 101 -5.71 -12.51 -11.80
C PRO A 101 -5.92 -11.90 -10.41
N ILE A 102 -5.23 -12.44 -9.42
CA ILE A 102 -5.10 -11.88 -8.08
C ILE A 102 -3.65 -11.45 -7.93
N THR A 103 -3.41 -10.15 -7.84
CA THR A 103 -2.06 -9.59 -7.74
C THR A 103 -1.93 -8.79 -6.48
N LEU A 104 -1.01 -9.21 -5.61
CA LEU A 104 -0.69 -8.51 -4.38
C LEU A 104 0.71 -7.90 -4.54
N GLN A 105 0.79 -6.58 -4.53
CA GLN A 105 2.03 -5.83 -4.66
C GLN A 105 2.49 -5.35 -3.28
N PHE A 106 3.72 -5.68 -2.94
CA PHE A 106 4.41 -5.25 -1.74
C PHE A 106 5.45 -4.18 -2.08
N ILE A 107 5.37 -3.03 -1.44
CA ILE A 107 6.32 -1.93 -1.61
C ILE A 107 7.03 -1.71 -0.28
N THR A 108 8.36 -1.77 -0.29
CA THR A 108 9.18 -1.45 0.89
C THR A 108 10.07 -0.26 0.59
N ILE A 109 10.01 0.73 1.46
CA ILE A 109 10.79 1.98 1.38
C ILE A 109 11.79 1.97 2.55
N TYR A 110 13.08 2.19 2.25
CA TYR A 110 14.18 2.20 3.22
C TYR A 110 14.61 3.62 3.61
#